data_AF-A0A9Q4AA04-F1
#
_entry.id   AF-A0A9Q4AA04-F1
#
_cell.length_a   1.000
_cell.length_b   1.000
_cell.length_c   1.000
_cell.angle_alpha   90.00
_cell.angle_beta   90.00
_cell.angle_gamma   90.00
#
_symmetry.space_group_name_H-M   'P 1'
#
loop_
_entity.id
_entity.type
_entity.pdbx_description
1 polymer ?
#
loop_
_entity_poly.entity_id
_entity_poly.type
_entity_poly.pdbx_seq_one_letter_code
_entity_poly.pdbx_strand_id
1 'polypeptide(L)'
;VKGAYWDSEIKRAQVEGLEGYPVYTRKVYTDVSYIACARKLLAAPEVIYPQFATHNAHTLAAIYQIAGQNYYPGQYEFQCLHGMGEPLYEQVVGKVADGKLNRPCRVYAPVGTHETLLAYLVRRLLENGANTSFVNRIADHSISIQELVADPVSQIERMATQEGGFGLPHPRIPLPRDLYGAERANSSGIDMANEHRLASLSSALLATAHNDWKAAPMLGCPTGAGSLSAALNPSDSRDVVGHVQEASLQDVDNAIQCALSAGPIWQATPPAERAAILERAADLMEAEIQPLMGLLVREAGKTFANAIAEVREAVDFLRYYAVQARNDFTNDGHRPLGPVVCISPWNFPLAIFSGQVAAALAAGNPVLAKPAEQTPLIAAQAVRLLLEAGIPEGVLQLLPGRGETVGAGLVGDERVKGVMFTGSTEVARLLQRNVAGRLDSQGRPIPLIAETGGQNAMIVDSSALTE
;
A
#
# COMPACT_ATOMS: atom_id res chain seq x y z
N VAL A 1 12.09 -17.84 20.83
CA VAL A 1 11.67 -18.61 19.63
C VAL A 1 12.22 -17.95 18.37
N LYS A 2 12.15 -18.59 17.19
CA LYS A 2 12.51 -17.96 15.90
C LYS A 2 11.36 -17.16 15.29
N GLY A 3 10.16 -17.73 15.23
CA GLY A 3 8.95 -17.11 14.66
C GLY A 3 8.07 -18.11 13.93
N ALA A 4 6.77 -17.85 13.85
CA ALA A 4 5.76 -18.76 13.27
C ALA A 4 4.86 -18.10 12.20
N TYR A 5 5.12 -16.84 11.87
CA TYR A 5 4.27 -16.00 11.00
C TYR A 5 5.06 -15.40 9.82
N TRP A 6 6.22 -15.97 9.50
CA TRP A 6 7.18 -15.34 8.59
C TRP A 6 6.56 -14.96 7.23
N ASP A 7 5.86 -15.88 6.58
CA ASP A 7 5.22 -15.65 5.28
C ASP A 7 4.12 -14.58 5.33
N SER A 8 3.34 -14.60 6.41
CA SER A 8 2.26 -13.66 6.68
C SER A 8 2.81 -12.26 6.91
N GLU A 9 3.92 -12.11 7.64
CA GLU A 9 4.61 -10.83 7.84
C GLU A 9 5.21 -10.29 6.53
N ILE A 10 5.79 -11.16 5.68
CA ILE A 10 6.26 -10.75 4.34
C ILE A 10 5.08 -10.21 3.51
N LYS A 11 3.98 -10.97 3.41
CA LYS A 11 2.80 -10.55 2.64
C LYS A 11 2.20 -9.27 3.20
N ARG A 12 2.07 -9.15 4.52
CA ARG A 12 1.47 -7.98 5.17
C ARG A 12 2.25 -6.72 4.88
N ALA A 13 3.58 -6.75 5.05
CA ALA A 13 4.43 -5.60 4.73
C ALA A 13 4.37 -5.20 3.25
N GLN A 14 4.27 -6.16 2.34
CA GLN A 14 4.09 -5.91 0.90
C GLN A 14 2.73 -5.26 0.59
N VAL A 15 1.65 -5.81 1.13
CA VAL A 15 0.28 -5.30 0.92
C VAL A 15 0.14 -3.89 1.50
N GLU A 16 0.68 -3.65 2.68
CA GLU A 16 0.63 -2.35 3.36
C GLU A 16 1.62 -1.32 2.79
N GLY A 17 2.54 -1.72 1.89
CA GLY A 17 3.49 -0.81 1.25
C GLY A 17 4.51 -0.22 2.24
N LEU A 18 4.95 -1.00 3.23
CA LEU A 18 5.84 -0.54 4.29
C LEU A 18 7.29 -0.37 3.82
N GLU A 19 8.13 0.29 4.61
CA GLU A 19 9.54 0.56 4.28
C GLU A 19 10.39 -0.72 4.15
N GLY A 20 9.98 -1.78 4.82
CA GLY A 20 10.68 -3.06 4.83
C GLY A 20 9.92 -4.12 5.60
N TYR A 21 10.62 -5.17 5.98
CA TYR A 21 10.05 -6.30 6.69
C TYR A 21 10.36 -6.25 8.19
N PRO A 22 9.38 -6.56 9.08
CA PRO A 22 9.65 -6.69 10.51
C PRO A 22 10.40 -7.99 10.85
N VAL A 23 10.71 -8.82 9.85
CA VAL A 23 11.40 -10.11 9.97
C VAL A 23 12.53 -10.22 8.94
N TYR A 24 13.56 -11.00 9.24
CA TYR A 24 14.61 -11.29 8.27
C TYR A 24 14.06 -12.07 7.06
N THR A 25 14.55 -11.76 5.87
CA THR A 25 14.13 -12.42 4.62
C THR A 25 14.96 -13.67 4.28
N ARG A 26 16.09 -13.89 4.98
CA ARG A 26 16.89 -15.12 4.87
C ARG A 26 16.90 -15.87 6.20
N LYS A 27 16.62 -17.18 6.14
CA LYS A 27 16.54 -18.04 7.31
C LYS A 27 17.82 -18.02 8.16
N VAL A 28 18.99 -17.98 7.53
CA VAL A 28 20.30 -17.95 8.22
C VAL A 28 20.47 -16.71 9.11
N TYR A 29 19.89 -15.57 8.74
CA TYR A 29 19.92 -14.36 9.58
C TYR A 29 19.09 -14.54 10.85
N THR A 30 17.95 -15.23 10.77
CA THR A 30 17.17 -15.62 11.94
C THR A 30 17.95 -16.60 12.85
N ASP A 31 18.75 -17.51 12.29
CA ASP A 31 19.59 -18.40 13.09
C ASP A 31 20.65 -17.63 13.88
N VAL A 32 21.37 -16.71 13.23
CA VAL A 32 22.38 -15.89 13.89
C VAL A 32 21.77 -14.94 14.91
N SER A 33 20.63 -14.32 14.58
CA SER A 33 19.86 -13.51 15.52
C SER A 33 19.48 -14.31 16.77
N TYR A 34 18.99 -15.54 16.60
CA TYR A 34 18.65 -16.42 17.72
C TYR A 34 19.85 -16.70 18.63
N ILE A 35 21.02 -17.03 18.05
CA ILE A 35 22.24 -17.32 18.83
C ILE A 35 22.74 -16.06 19.54
N ALA A 36 22.69 -14.89 18.89
CA ALA A 36 23.08 -13.61 19.49
C ALA A 36 22.17 -13.25 20.67
N CYS A 37 20.85 -13.39 20.51
CA CYS A 37 19.88 -13.21 21.59
C CYS A 37 20.07 -14.21 22.72
N ALA A 38 20.37 -15.48 22.41
CA ALA A 38 20.64 -16.50 23.42
C ALA A 38 21.89 -16.17 24.25
N ARG A 39 22.96 -15.68 23.61
CA ARG A 39 24.16 -15.19 24.31
C ARG A 39 23.83 -14.03 25.25
N LYS A 40 23.00 -13.08 24.81
CA LYS A 40 22.56 -11.95 25.64
C LYS A 40 21.75 -12.43 26.86
N LEU A 41 20.86 -13.40 26.68
CA LEU A 41 20.05 -13.97 27.77
C LEU A 41 20.91 -14.74 28.78
N LEU A 42 21.86 -15.56 28.31
CA LEU A 42 22.78 -16.31 29.17
C LEU A 42 23.74 -15.43 29.97
N ALA A 43 23.94 -14.17 29.55
CA ALA A 43 24.76 -13.19 30.26
C ALA A 43 24.02 -12.49 31.41
N ALA A 44 22.75 -12.81 31.65
CA ALA A 44 21.94 -12.21 32.71
C ALA A 44 21.07 -13.24 33.49
N PRO A 45 21.64 -14.37 33.94
CA PRO A 45 20.86 -15.46 34.55
C PRO A 45 20.23 -15.10 35.91
N GLU A 46 20.74 -14.06 36.58
CA GLU A 46 20.23 -13.56 37.87
C GLU A 46 18.89 -12.79 37.76
N VAL A 47 18.54 -12.30 36.56
CA VAL A 47 17.33 -11.47 36.37
C VAL A 47 16.32 -12.08 35.41
N ILE A 48 16.75 -13.02 34.57
CA ILE A 48 15.92 -13.66 33.55
C ILE A 48 16.20 -15.15 33.56
N TYR A 49 15.14 -15.96 33.48
CA TYR A 49 15.22 -17.39 33.23
C TYR A 49 15.06 -17.69 31.73
N PRO A 50 16.13 -17.99 30.98
CA PRO A 50 16.04 -18.19 29.54
C PRO A 50 15.40 -19.55 29.18
N GLN A 51 14.52 -19.52 28.19
CA GLN A 51 13.82 -20.70 27.68
C GLN A 51 14.04 -20.83 26.16
N PHE A 52 14.92 -21.76 25.76
CA PHE A 52 15.36 -21.89 24.38
C PHE A 52 14.52 -22.91 23.60
N ALA A 53 13.45 -22.42 22.98
CA ALA A 53 12.57 -23.21 22.11
C ALA A 53 13.12 -23.38 20.68
N THR A 54 13.58 -24.58 20.31
CA THR A 54 14.13 -24.90 18.97
C THR A 54 14.13 -26.40 18.67
N HIS A 55 13.89 -26.80 17.42
CA HIS A 55 14.13 -28.17 16.94
C HIS A 55 15.42 -28.30 16.10
N ASN A 56 16.16 -27.22 15.97
CA ASN A 56 17.42 -27.22 15.22
C ASN A 56 18.57 -27.66 16.16
N ALA A 57 19.14 -28.83 15.88
CA ALA A 57 20.20 -29.42 16.70
C ALA A 57 21.48 -28.56 16.72
N HIS A 58 21.82 -27.89 15.62
CA HIS A 58 22.94 -26.95 15.59
C HIS A 58 22.70 -25.77 16.54
N THR A 59 21.51 -25.13 16.49
CA THR A 59 21.16 -24.04 17.40
C THR A 59 21.22 -24.49 18.86
N LEU A 60 20.71 -25.69 19.16
CA LEU A 60 20.78 -26.29 20.50
C LEU A 60 22.24 -26.48 20.95
N ALA A 61 23.06 -27.12 20.13
CA ALA A 61 24.46 -27.38 20.43
C ALA A 61 25.26 -26.08 20.63
N ALA A 62 25.04 -25.07 19.79
CA ALA A 62 25.67 -23.76 19.93
C ALA A 62 25.35 -23.12 21.30
N ILE A 63 24.09 -23.15 21.73
CA ILE A 63 23.66 -22.59 23.02
C ILE A 63 24.23 -23.40 24.18
N TYR A 64 24.22 -24.74 24.08
CA TYR A 64 24.83 -25.60 25.08
C TYR A 64 26.33 -25.29 25.28
N GLN A 65 27.08 -25.08 24.18
CA GLN A 65 28.48 -24.71 24.26
C GLN A 65 28.69 -23.29 24.82
N ILE A 66 27.85 -22.32 24.42
CA ILE A 66 27.91 -20.93 24.93
C ILE A 66 27.64 -20.88 26.45
N ALA A 67 26.68 -21.68 26.94
CA ALA A 67 26.36 -21.74 28.37
C ALA A 67 27.46 -22.41 29.21
N GLY A 68 28.34 -23.18 28.59
CA GLY A 68 29.44 -23.86 29.25
C GLY A 68 29.01 -25.01 30.17
N GLN A 69 29.95 -25.49 30.99
CA GLN A 69 29.78 -26.69 31.82
C GLN A 69 29.16 -26.40 33.20
N ASN A 70 29.15 -25.14 33.65
CA ASN A 70 28.71 -24.74 34.99
C ASN A 70 27.19 -24.57 35.07
N TYR A 71 26.45 -25.61 34.67
CA TYR A 71 25.00 -25.61 34.76
C TYR A 71 24.51 -25.88 36.17
N TYR A 72 23.49 -25.13 36.59
CA TYR A 72 22.72 -25.40 37.80
C TYR A 72 21.21 -25.42 37.49
N PRO A 73 20.42 -26.23 38.22
CA PRO A 73 18.97 -26.24 38.07
C PRO A 73 18.37 -24.84 38.22
N GLY A 74 17.56 -24.41 37.24
CA GLY A 74 16.97 -23.07 37.22
C GLY A 74 17.81 -22.01 36.51
N GLN A 75 18.97 -22.35 35.94
CA GLN A 75 19.75 -21.41 35.14
C GLN A 75 19.12 -21.11 33.77
N TYR A 76 18.69 -22.16 33.05
CA TYR A 76 17.95 -22.07 31.79
C TYR A 76 17.29 -23.43 31.49
N GLU A 77 16.37 -23.46 30.53
CA GLU A 77 15.86 -24.70 29.96
C GLU A 77 15.79 -24.62 28.44
N PHE A 78 15.73 -25.79 27.80
CA PHE A 78 15.27 -25.90 26.44
C PHE A 78 13.76 -26.11 26.38
N GLN A 79 13.17 -25.88 25.22
CA GLN A 79 11.77 -26.24 24.96
C GLN A 79 11.60 -26.86 23.58
N CYS A 80 10.58 -27.71 23.46
CA CYS A 80 10.22 -28.35 22.20
C CYS A 80 8.71 -28.50 22.06
N LEU A 81 8.24 -28.84 20.87
CA LEU A 81 6.83 -29.11 20.61
C LEU A 81 6.56 -30.60 20.80
N HIS A 82 5.41 -30.91 21.41
CA HIS A 82 4.93 -32.27 21.54
C HIS A 82 4.71 -32.93 20.17
N GLY A 83 5.05 -34.22 20.07
CA GLY A 83 4.91 -35.04 18.87
C GLY A 83 5.93 -34.73 17.77
N MET A 84 7.03 -34.06 18.11
CA MET A 84 7.99 -33.57 17.13
C MET A 84 9.40 -33.42 17.68
N GLY A 85 9.56 -32.74 18.82
CA GLY A 85 10.87 -32.43 19.37
C GLY A 85 11.47 -33.51 20.25
N GLU A 86 10.67 -34.47 20.70
CA GLU A 86 11.07 -35.53 21.62
C GLU A 86 12.31 -36.31 21.14
N PRO A 87 12.42 -36.77 19.87
CA PRO A 87 13.60 -37.53 19.42
C PRO A 87 14.93 -36.78 19.59
N LEU A 88 14.92 -35.45 19.42
CA LEU A 88 16.09 -34.60 19.68
C LEU A 88 16.36 -34.50 21.18
N TYR A 89 15.34 -34.17 21.97
CA TYR A 89 15.51 -33.84 23.39
C TYR A 89 15.66 -35.06 24.30
N GLU A 90 15.29 -36.25 23.85
CA GLU A 90 15.69 -37.51 24.46
C GLU A 90 17.22 -37.70 24.45
N GLN A 91 17.96 -37.01 23.57
CA GLN A 91 19.44 -36.99 23.58
C GLN A 91 20.03 -35.91 24.51
N VAL A 92 19.18 -35.06 25.08
CA VAL A 92 19.58 -33.86 25.83
C VAL A 92 19.26 -34.01 27.31
N VAL A 93 18.05 -34.46 27.64
CA VAL A 93 17.58 -34.68 29.00
C VAL A 93 18.18 -35.98 29.55
N GLY A 94 18.63 -35.97 30.81
CA GLY A 94 19.26 -37.13 31.46
C GLY A 94 20.72 -36.87 31.85
N LYS A 95 21.32 -37.77 32.63
CA LYS A 95 22.67 -37.55 33.17
C LYS A 95 23.71 -37.66 32.06
N VAL A 96 24.83 -36.94 32.23
CA VAL A 96 25.99 -37.05 31.31
C VAL A 96 26.55 -38.47 31.28
N ALA A 97 26.50 -39.18 32.42
CA ALA A 97 26.91 -40.59 32.51
C ALA A 97 26.11 -41.52 31.58
N ASP A 98 24.89 -41.14 31.21
CA ASP A 98 24.02 -41.91 30.32
C ASP A 98 24.17 -41.46 28.84
N GLY A 99 25.21 -40.66 28.53
CA GLY A 99 25.48 -40.14 27.20
C GLY A 99 24.60 -38.94 26.78
N LYS A 100 23.91 -38.31 27.73
CA LYS A 100 23.03 -37.14 27.51
C LYS A 100 23.73 -35.83 27.89
N LEU A 101 23.04 -34.69 27.81
CA LEU A 101 23.63 -33.37 28.08
C LEU A 101 23.30 -32.78 29.45
N ASN A 102 22.48 -33.45 30.26
CA ASN A 102 22.03 -32.97 31.57
C ASN A 102 21.48 -31.55 31.51
N ARG A 103 20.56 -31.31 30.58
CA ARG A 103 19.79 -30.06 30.46
C ARG A 103 18.30 -30.37 30.42
N PRO A 104 17.45 -29.59 31.13
CA PRO A 104 16.01 -29.80 31.12
C PRO A 104 15.40 -29.37 29.79
N CYS A 105 14.32 -30.04 29.41
CA CYS A 105 13.47 -29.64 28.29
C CYS A 105 12.01 -29.62 28.73
N ARG A 106 11.31 -28.52 28.46
CA ARG A 106 9.86 -28.41 28.64
C ARG A 106 9.16 -28.63 27.31
N VAL A 107 8.18 -29.51 27.29
CA VAL A 107 7.37 -29.78 26.11
C VAL A 107 6.17 -28.83 26.07
N TYR A 108 6.04 -28.07 24.98
CA TYR A 108 4.83 -27.33 24.64
C TYR A 108 3.80 -28.31 24.08
N ALA A 109 2.78 -28.62 24.87
CA ALA A 109 1.76 -29.61 24.56
C ALA A 109 0.41 -28.93 24.28
N PRO A 110 0.01 -28.75 22.99
CA PRO A 110 -1.33 -28.30 22.66
C PRO A 110 -2.38 -29.29 23.19
N VAL A 111 -3.44 -28.78 23.82
CA VAL A 111 -4.57 -29.57 24.31
C VAL A 111 -5.86 -28.93 23.81
N GLY A 112 -6.72 -29.70 23.15
CA GLY A 112 -7.97 -29.23 22.58
C GLY A 112 -8.78 -30.35 21.94
N THR A 113 -9.95 -30.02 21.39
CA THR A 113 -10.76 -30.93 20.57
C THR A 113 -10.17 -31.02 19.16
N HIS A 114 -10.50 -32.07 18.39
CA HIS A 114 -10.04 -32.24 17.01
C HIS A 114 -10.22 -30.98 16.14
N GLU A 115 -11.38 -30.32 16.26
CA GLU A 115 -11.70 -29.08 15.55
C GLU A 115 -10.69 -27.96 15.84
N THR A 116 -10.38 -27.72 17.11
CA THR A 116 -9.42 -26.68 17.52
C THR A 116 -8.00 -26.96 17.02
N LEU A 117 -7.56 -28.22 17.00
CA LEU A 117 -6.22 -28.56 16.52
C LEU A 117 -6.10 -28.42 15.00
N LEU A 118 -7.15 -28.74 14.24
CA LEU A 118 -7.11 -28.70 12.77
C LEU A 118 -6.84 -27.30 12.24
N ALA A 119 -7.49 -26.28 12.81
CA ALA A 119 -7.23 -24.87 12.46
C ALA A 119 -5.76 -24.47 12.70
N TYR A 120 -5.11 -25.09 13.69
CA TYR A 120 -3.72 -24.84 14.04
C TYR A 120 -2.72 -25.72 13.27
N LEU A 121 -3.17 -26.87 12.76
CA LEU A 121 -2.32 -27.93 12.23
C LEU A 121 -1.52 -27.48 11.00
N VAL A 122 -2.16 -26.78 10.05
CA VAL A 122 -1.50 -26.34 8.82
C VAL A 122 -0.28 -25.48 9.13
N ARG A 123 -0.42 -24.48 10.03
CA ARG A 123 0.71 -23.64 10.45
C ARG A 123 1.80 -24.48 11.14
N ARG A 124 1.42 -25.41 12.01
CA ARG A 124 2.38 -26.26 12.72
C ARG A 124 3.15 -27.20 11.77
N LEU A 125 2.49 -27.67 10.72
CA LEU A 125 3.12 -28.43 9.64
C LEU A 125 4.10 -27.55 8.85
N LEU A 126 3.72 -26.31 8.51
CA LEU A 126 4.61 -25.38 7.80
C LEU A 126 5.86 -25.00 8.62
N GLU A 127 5.72 -24.79 9.93
CA GLU A 127 6.82 -24.45 10.84
C GLU A 127 8.00 -25.44 10.73
N ASN A 128 7.72 -26.73 10.52
CA ASN A 128 8.74 -27.77 10.52
C ASN A 128 8.87 -28.52 9.18
N GLY A 129 7.93 -28.33 8.26
CA GLY A 129 7.89 -28.93 6.93
C GLY A 129 8.38 -28.03 5.79
N ALA A 130 8.65 -26.74 6.04
CA ALA A 130 9.24 -25.87 5.01
C ALA A 130 10.62 -26.40 4.54
N ASN A 131 10.99 -26.18 3.27
CA ASN A 131 12.27 -26.64 2.71
C ASN A 131 13.52 -26.16 3.48
N THR A 132 13.40 -25.02 4.16
CA THR A 132 14.48 -24.43 4.98
C THR A 132 14.45 -24.89 6.44
N SER A 133 13.44 -25.67 6.86
CA SER A 133 13.32 -26.24 8.20
C SER A 133 14.38 -27.31 8.44
N PHE A 134 14.92 -27.35 9.66
CA PHE A 134 15.87 -28.39 10.07
C PHE A 134 15.21 -29.78 10.09
N VAL A 135 13.96 -29.87 10.54
CA VAL A 135 13.22 -31.14 10.66
C VAL A 135 12.95 -31.74 9.28
N ASN A 136 12.67 -30.90 8.27
CA ASN A 136 12.53 -31.38 6.89
C ASN A 136 13.90 -31.81 6.32
N ARG A 137 14.94 -31.00 6.53
CA ARG A 137 16.29 -31.28 6.01
C ARG A 137 16.96 -32.52 6.62
N ILE A 138 16.68 -32.87 7.88
CA ILE A 138 17.25 -34.09 8.50
C ILE A 138 16.59 -35.38 7.97
N ALA A 139 15.35 -35.29 7.47
CA ALA A 139 14.66 -36.40 6.82
C ALA A 139 15.13 -36.59 5.36
N ASP A 140 15.77 -35.59 4.76
CA ASP A 140 16.32 -35.66 3.41
C ASP A 140 17.71 -36.31 3.41
N HIS A 141 17.76 -37.57 2.99
CA HIS A 141 19.00 -38.36 2.92
C HIS A 141 20.02 -37.84 1.89
N SER A 142 19.65 -36.89 1.03
CA SER A 142 20.60 -36.24 0.11
C SER A 142 21.47 -35.19 0.78
N ILE A 143 21.08 -34.69 1.97
CA ILE A 143 21.79 -33.64 2.71
C ILE A 143 22.79 -34.28 3.68
N SER A 144 24.05 -33.88 3.56
CA SER A 144 25.10 -34.38 4.46
C SER A 144 24.95 -33.84 5.88
N ILE A 145 25.43 -34.61 6.88
CA ILE A 145 25.46 -34.14 8.27
C ILE A 145 26.31 -32.87 8.39
N GLN A 146 27.42 -32.78 7.65
CA GLN A 146 28.28 -31.59 7.61
C GLN A 146 27.52 -30.33 7.19
N GLU A 147 26.58 -30.44 6.25
CA GLU A 147 25.72 -29.34 5.82
C GLU A 147 24.63 -28.98 6.84
N LEU A 148 24.14 -29.96 7.61
CA LEU A 148 23.14 -29.72 8.67
C LEU A 148 23.74 -29.01 9.88
N VAL A 149 25.01 -29.27 10.17
CA VAL A 149 25.76 -28.69 11.30
C VAL A 149 26.68 -27.53 10.90
N ALA A 150 26.54 -27.02 9.66
CA ALA A 150 27.31 -25.86 9.22
C ALA A 150 26.98 -24.63 10.07
N ASP A 151 28.03 -23.91 10.48
CA ASP A 151 27.88 -22.67 11.25
C ASP A 151 27.16 -21.60 10.40
N PRO A 152 25.99 -21.09 10.85
CA PRO A 152 25.27 -20.03 10.15
C PRO A 152 26.10 -18.74 10.03
N VAL A 153 27.06 -18.47 10.93
CA VAL A 153 27.97 -17.32 10.80
C VAL A 153 28.88 -17.48 9.59
N SER A 154 29.56 -18.63 9.45
CA SER A 154 30.40 -18.91 8.28
C SER A 154 29.61 -18.99 6.98
N GLN A 155 28.33 -19.37 7.03
CA GLN A 155 27.45 -19.28 5.87
C GLN A 155 27.21 -17.82 5.45
N ILE A 156 26.96 -16.93 6.41
CA ILE A 156 26.79 -15.49 6.15
C ILE A 156 28.09 -14.87 5.62
N GLU A 157 29.26 -15.23 6.15
CA GLU A 157 30.56 -14.72 5.66
C GLU A 157 30.83 -15.12 4.21
N ARG A 158 30.53 -16.36 3.84
CA ARG A 158 30.61 -16.83 2.44
C ARG A 158 29.64 -16.06 1.54
N MET A 159 28.39 -15.88 1.98
CA MET A 159 27.40 -15.10 1.23
C MET A 159 27.85 -13.65 1.07
N ALA A 160 28.39 -13.02 2.11
CA ALA A 160 28.89 -11.65 2.05
C ALA A 160 30.07 -11.52 1.06
N THR A 161 30.92 -12.54 0.98
CA THR A 161 32.03 -12.58 0.00
C THR A 161 31.51 -12.70 -1.42
N GLN A 162 30.46 -13.50 -1.65
CA GLN A 162 29.87 -13.75 -2.98
C GLN A 162 28.98 -12.60 -3.47
N GLU A 163 28.23 -11.99 -2.55
CA GLU A 163 27.20 -11.00 -2.85
C GLU A 163 27.66 -9.56 -2.56
N GLY A 164 28.86 -9.38 -2.02
CA GLY A 164 29.48 -8.08 -1.81
C GLY A 164 29.02 -7.33 -0.55
N GLY A 165 28.36 -8.00 0.41
CA GLY A 165 27.95 -7.35 1.66
C GLY A 165 27.26 -8.25 2.68
N PHE A 166 27.31 -7.85 3.95
CA PHE A 166 26.58 -8.52 5.03
C PHE A 166 25.12 -8.04 5.11
N GLY A 167 24.20 -8.93 5.48
CA GLY A 167 22.81 -8.57 5.78
C GLY A 167 21.94 -8.24 4.57
N LEU A 168 22.34 -8.60 3.35
CA LEU A 168 21.58 -8.33 2.14
C LEU A 168 20.24 -9.11 2.11
N PRO A 169 19.14 -8.47 1.68
CA PRO A 169 17.83 -9.13 1.63
C PRO A 169 17.85 -10.36 0.70
N HIS A 170 16.89 -11.26 0.86
CA HIS A 170 16.75 -12.41 -0.03
C HIS A 170 16.43 -11.94 -1.46
N PRO A 171 17.18 -12.34 -2.50
CA PRO A 171 17.07 -11.77 -3.85
C PRO A 171 15.73 -12.07 -4.54
N ARG A 172 15.01 -13.08 -4.07
CA ARG A 172 13.68 -13.47 -4.58
C ARG A 172 12.50 -12.91 -3.78
N ILE A 173 12.76 -12.05 -2.80
CA ILE A 173 11.72 -11.39 -2.01
C ILE A 173 11.89 -9.88 -2.24
N PRO A 174 11.18 -9.29 -3.21
CA PRO A 174 11.29 -7.86 -3.49
C PRO A 174 10.86 -7.07 -2.26
N LEU A 175 11.42 -5.87 -2.02
CA LEU A 175 10.89 -4.99 -0.97
C LEU A 175 9.47 -4.54 -1.34
N PRO A 176 8.64 -4.09 -0.38
CA PRO A 176 7.29 -3.60 -0.69
C PRO A 176 7.28 -2.51 -1.75
N ARG A 177 8.27 -1.61 -1.75
CA ARG A 177 8.46 -0.55 -2.77
C ARG A 177 8.72 -1.10 -4.18
N ASP A 178 9.36 -2.26 -4.27
CA ASP A 178 9.88 -2.84 -5.51
C ASP A 178 8.98 -3.99 -6.04
N LEU A 179 7.75 -4.09 -5.56
CA LEU A 179 6.82 -5.19 -5.87
C LEU A 179 6.60 -5.38 -7.38
N TYR A 180 6.65 -4.29 -8.15
CA TYR A 180 6.44 -4.27 -9.60
C TYR A 180 7.75 -4.18 -10.40
N GLY A 181 8.90 -4.43 -9.76
CA GLY A 181 10.20 -4.44 -10.40
C GLY A 181 10.55 -3.12 -11.08
N ALA A 182 11.08 -3.20 -12.30
CA ALA A 182 11.53 -2.04 -13.07
C ALA A 182 10.38 -1.26 -13.75
N GLU A 183 9.14 -1.78 -13.75
CA GLU A 183 8.03 -1.13 -14.43
C GLU A 183 7.59 0.15 -13.69
N ARG A 184 7.41 0.05 -12.37
CA ARG A 184 7.08 1.19 -11.50
C ARG A 184 7.38 0.90 -10.05
N ALA A 185 7.55 1.98 -9.27
CA ALA A 185 7.51 1.91 -7.83
C ALA A 185 6.08 1.65 -7.31
N ASN A 186 5.95 0.82 -6.28
CA ASN A 186 4.72 0.67 -5.50
C ASN A 186 4.53 1.87 -4.56
N SER A 187 3.29 2.28 -4.32
CA SER A 187 2.97 3.33 -3.34
C SER A 187 3.38 2.95 -1.91
N SER A 188 3.84 3.93 -1.14
CA SER A 188 4.24 3.76 0.26
C SER A 188 3.08 4.00 1.24
N GLY A 189 2.95 3.14 2.24
CA GLY A 189 2.01 3.29 3.35
C GLY A 189 2.63 3.89 4.60
N ILE A 190 1.86 3.87 5.70
CA ILE A 190 2.32 4.25 7.04
C ILE A 190 2.08 3.08 7.97
N ASP A 191 3.12 2.65 8.67
CA ASP A 191 3.02 1.66 9.74
C ASP A 191 2.35 2.29 10.98
N MET A 192 1.07 1.97 11.18
CA MET A 192 0.29 2.46 12.31
C MET A 192 0.63 1.76 13.64
N ALA A 193 1.49 0.74 13.64
CA ALA A 193 2.03 0.13 14.85
C ALA A 193 3.37 0.77 15.27
N ASN A 194 3.91 1.71 14.49
CA ASN A 194 5.17 2.38 14.78
C ASN A 194 4.95 3.71 15.51
N GLU A 195 5.35 3.78 16.77
CA GLU A 195 5.18 4.98 17.63
C GLU A 195 5.83 6.25 17.07
N HIS A 196 6.98 6.14 16.38
CA HIS A 196 7.60 7.30 15.74
C HIS A 196 6.76 7.82 14.57
N ARG A 197 6.14 6.91 13.80
CA ARG A 197 5.21 7.27 12.72
C ARG A 197 3.92 7.87 13.27
N LEU A 198 3.38 7.33 14.35
CA LEU A 198 2.21 7.87 15.03
C LEU A 198 2.47 9.30 15.58
N ALA A 199 3.63 9.54 16.19
CA ALA A 199 4.00 10.85 16.69
C ALA A 199 4.14 11.90 15.56
N SER A 200 4.78 11.51 14.45
CA SER A 200 4.89 12.35 13.25
C SER A 200 3.52 12.64 12.65
N LEU A 201 2.68 11.61 12.48
CA LEU A 201 1.33 11.75 11.94
C LEU A 201 0.47 12.66 12.84
N SER A 202 0.50 12.46 14.16
CA SER A 202 -0.24 13.30 15.10
C SER A 202 0.13 14.78 14.97
N SER A 203 1.42 15.08 14.85
CA SER A 203 1.90 16.45 14.65
C SER A 203 1.41 17.05 13.33
N ALA A 204 1.46 16.29 12.24
CA ALA A 204 0.98 16.74 10.93
C ALA A 204 -0.54 16.96 10.90
N LEU A 205 -1.32 16.06 11.52
CA LEU A 205 -2.78 16.19 11.62
C LEU A 205 -3.19 17.43 12.44
N LEU A 206 -2.49 17.70 13.54
CA LEU A 206 -2.71 18.92 14.33
C LEU A 206 -2.37 20.19 13.54
N ALA A 207 -1.25 20.19 12.80
CA ALA A 207 -0.87 21.32 11.97
C ALA A 207 -1.92 21.60 10.87
N THR A 208 -2.34 20.55 10.15
CA THR A 208 -3.29 20.67 9.04
C THR A 208 -4.72 20.98 9.44
N ALA A 209 -5.10 20.75 10.71
CA ALA A 209 -6.40 21.16 11.24
C ALA A 209 -6.58 22.69 11.27
N HIS A 210 -5.48 23.44 11.34
CA HIS A 210 -5.48 24.91 11.34
C HIS A 210 -5.28 25.54 9.97
N ASN A 211 -5.09 24.74 8.92
CA ASN A 211 -4.96 25.25 7.56
C ASN A 211 -6.30 25.82 7.06
N ASP A 212 -6.25 26.98 6.42
CA ASP A 212 -7.40 27.58 5.73
C ASP A 212 -7.58 26.92 4.35
N TRP A 213 -8.11 25.69 4.36
CA TRP A 213 -8.35 24.93 3.14
C TRP A 213 -9.43 25.60 2.30
N LYS A 214 -9.13 25.79 1.00
CA LYS A 214 -10.06 26.38 0.04
C LYS A 214 -10.16 25.54 -1.22
N ALA A 215 -11.37 25.45 -1.77
CA ALA A 215 -11.61 25.00 -3.12
C ALA A 215 -12.32 26.12 -3.88
N ALA A 216 -11.77 26.54 -5.00
CA ALA A 216 -12.38 27.53 -5.88
C ALA A 216 -12.14 27.09 -7.33
N PRO A 217 -12.83 27.67 -8.32
CA PRO A 217 -12.53 27.38 -9.71
C PRO A 217 -11.06 27.70 -10.02
N MET A 218 -10.31 26.69 -10.48
CA MET A 218 -8.91 26.80 -10.88
C MET A 218 -8.86 26.65 -12.40
N LEU A 219 -8.90 27.78 -13.11
CA LEU A 219 -8.97 27.81 -14.58
C LEU A 219 -7.65 28.28 -15.18
N GLY A 220 -7.44 28.02 -16.48
CA GLY A 220 -6.32 28.59 -17.25
C GLY A 220 -6.48 30.09 -17.56
N CYS A 221 -7.39 30.77 -16.87
CA CYS A 221 -7.65 32.21 -16.98
C CYS A 221 -8.12 32.75 -15.62
N PRO A 222 -8.08 34.09 -15.41
CA PRO A 222 -8.54 34.69 -14.16
C PRO A 222 -10.01 34.37 -13.84
N THR A 223 -10.27 34.00 -12.60
CA THR A 223 -11.62 33.74 -12.08
C THR A 223 -12.09 34.87 -11.16
N GLY A 224 -13.40 35.08 -11.13
CA GLY A 224 -14.02 36.07 -10.24
C GLY A 224 -14.09 35.59 -8.79
N ALA A 225 -14.11 36.52 -7.84
CA ALA A 225 -14.46 36.20 -6.45
C ALA A 225 -15.94 35.81 -6.37
N GLY A 226 -16.23 34.67 -5.73
CA GLY A 226 -17.58 34.17 -5.51
C GLY A 226 -17.91 34.00 -4.03
N SER A 227 -19.15 33.61 -3.74
CA SER A 227 -19.57 33.28 -2.38
C SER A 227 -18.88 32.00 -1.91
N LEU A 228 -18.24 32.07 -0.74
CA LEU A 228 -17.69 30.91 -0.06
C LEU A 228 -18.74 30.26 0.83
N SER A 229 -18.89 28.94 0.73
CA SER A 229 -19.66 28.12 1.67
C SER A 229 -18.72 27.23 2.49
N ALA A 230 -19.12 26.90 3.71
CA ALA A 230 -18.30 26.05 4.60
C ALA A 230 -18.40 24.58 4.17
N ALA A 231 -17.25 23.92 4.05
CA ALA A 231 -17.15 22.46 3.99
C ALA A 231 -17.03 21.93 5.43
N LEU A 232 -18.03 21.16 5.86
CA LEU A 232 -18.15 20.70 7.24
C LEU A 232 -17.70 19.26 7.38
N ASN A 233 -17.12 18.92 8.54
CA ASN A 233 -16.74 17.56 8.84
C ASN A 233 -17.99 16.69 9.05
N PRO A 234 -18.15 15.56 8.34
CA PRO A 234 -19.33 14.71 8.47
C PRO A 234 -19.42 14.01 9.83
N SER A 235 -18.32 13.90 10.57
CA SER A 235 -18.28 13.29 11.91
C SER A 235 -18.60 14.31 13.02
N ASP A 236 -18.43 15.61 12.75
CA ASP A 236 -18.78 16.71 13.66
C ASP A 236 -19.03 17.99 12.86
N SER A 237 -20.29 18.35 12.64
CA SER A 237 -20.67 19.51 11.81
C SER A 237 -20.26 20.87 12.38
N ARG A 238 -19.73 20.91 13.61
CA ARG A 238 -19.15 22.12 14.21
C ARG A 238 -17.71 22.35 13.73
N ASP A 239 -17.04 21.31 13.25
CA ASP A 239 -15.70 21.38 12.68
C ASP A 239 -15.78 21.82 11.21
N VAL A 240 -15.37 23.07 10.96
CA VAL A 240 -15.25 23.63 9.61
C VAL A 240 -13.90 23.19 9.03
N VAL A 241 -13.95 22.34 8.00
CA VAL A 241 -12.75 21.80 7.36
C VAL A 241 -12.09 22.85 6.48
N GLY A 242 -12.90 23.65 5.79
CA GLY A 242 -12.47 24.70 4.88
C GLY A 242 -13.65 25.36 4.19
N HIS A 243 -13.39 26.03 3.06
CA HIS A 243 -14.40 26.75 2.31
C HIS A 243 -14.38 26.43 0.82
N VAL A 244 -15.55 26.39 0.19
CA VAL A 244 -15.70 26.16 -1.24
C VAL A 244 -16.40 27.34 -1.93
N GLN A 245 -15.84 27.78 -3.04
CA GLN A 245 -16.50 28.59 -4.04
C GLN A 245 -16.89 27.66 -5.20
N GLU A 246 -18.18 27.60 -5.51
CA GLU A 246 -18.67 26.87 -6.68
C GLU A 246 -18.43 27.67 -7.97
N ALA A 247 -18.18 26.96 -9.07
CA ALA A 247 -18.05 27.52 -10.40
C ALA A 247 -19.40 28.01 -10.93
N SER A 248 -19.39 29.16 -11.61
CA SER A 248 -20.53 29.66 -12.37
C SER A 248 -20.61 29.03 -13.76
N LEU A 249 -21.73 29.22 -14.46
CA LEU A 249 -21.84 28.82 -15.88
C LEU A 249 -20.87 29.60 -16.79
N GLN A 250 -20.49 30.83 -16.40
CA GLN A 250 -19.46 31.58 -17.11
C GLN A 250 -18.08 30.94 -16.92
N ASP A 251 -17.78 30.45 -15.71
CA ASP A 251 -16.54 29.72 -15.45
C ASP A 251 -16.48 28.42 -16.26
N VAL A 252 -17.62 27.73 -16.45
CA VAL A 252 -17.71 26.55 -17.33
C VAL A 252 -17.32 26.90 -18.77
N ASP A 253 -17.90 27.96 -19.36
CA ASP A 253 -17.54 28.38 -20.72
C ASP A 253 -16.07 28.79 -20.83
N ASN A 254 -15.58 29.59 -19.88
CA ASN A 254 -14.19 30.03 -19.81
C ASN A 254 -13.23 28.83 -19.74
N ALA A 255 -13.54 27.84 -18.90
CA ALA A 255 -12.72 26.65 -18.74
C ALA A 255 -12.62 25.84 -20.04
N ILE A 256 -13.74 25.67 -20.74
CA ILE A 256 -13.77 24.99 -22.03
C ILE A 256 -12.92 25.73 -23.07
N GLN A 257 -13.00 27.06 -23.11
CA GLN A 257 -12.15 27.87 -24.00
C GLN A 257 -10.66 27.72 -23.68
N CYS A 258 -10.29 27.77 -22.40
CA CYS A 258 -8.91 27.52 -21.96
C CYS A 258 -8.43 26.11 -22.35
N ALA A 259 -9.28 25.09 -22.19
CA ALA A 259 -8.96 23.71 -22.57
C ALA A 259 -8.75 23.56 -24.08
N LEU A 260 -9.56 24.23 -24.90
CA LEU A 260 -9.38 24.25 -26.36
C LEU A 260 -8.11 24.97 -26.78
N SER A 261 -7.74 26.05 -26.09
CA SER A 261 -6.53 26.81 -26.38
C SER A 261 -5.25 26.05 -25.99
N ALA A 262 -5.24 25.41 -24.82
CA ALA A 262 -4.09 24.68 -24.31
C ALA A 262 -3.96 23.24 -24.87
N GLY A 263 -5.07 22.65 -25.31
CA GLY A 263 -5.16 21.27 -25.80
C GLY A 263 -4.15 20.90 -26.89
N PRO A 264 -3.96 21.71 -27.95
CA PRO A 264 -2.98 21.41 -29.00
C PRO A 264 -1.54 21.28 -28.49
N ILE A 265 -1.13 22.11 -27.52
CA ILE A 265 0.21 22.04 -26.93
C ILE A 265 0.35 20.76 -26.11
N TRP A 266 -0.68 20.41 -25.34
CA TRP A 266 -0.67 19.18 -24.54
C TRP A 266 -0.67 17.92 -25.40
N GLN A 267 -1.46 17.91 -26.48
CA GLN A 267 -1.45 16.85 -27.48
C GLN A 267 -0.07 16.68 -28.12
N ALA A 268 0.63 17.78 -28.40
CA ALA A 268 1.97 17.75 -28.99
C ALA A 268 3.06 17.35 -27.99
N THR A 269 2.82 17.46 -26.68
CA THR A 269 3.76 17.04 -25.64
C THR A 269 3.98 15.52 -25.74
N PRO A 270 5.21 15.01 -25.83
CA PRO A 270 5.46 13.57 -26.00
C PRO A 270 4.87 12.72 -24.86
N PRO A 271 4.38 11.49 -25.11
CA PRO A 271 3.79 10.65 -24.06
C PRO A 271 4.73 10.36 -22.89
N ALA A 272 6.04 10.22 -23.16
CA ALA A 272 7.06 10.06 -22.13
C ALA A 272 7.19 11.28 -21.21
N GLU A 273 7.01 12.50 -21.72
CA GLU A 273 7.02 13.74 -20.92
C GLU A 273 5.75 13.87 -20.09
N ARG A 274 4.59 13.52 -20.67
CA ARG A 274 3.32 13.45 -19.92
C ARG A 274 3.41 12.43 -18.79
N ALA A 275 4.00 11.26 -19.05
CA ALA A 275 4.27 10.23 -18.05
C ALA A 275 5.18 10.74 -16.93
N ALA A 276 6.27 11.44 -17.28
CA ALA A 276 7.20 12.02 -16.29
C ALA A 276 6.51 13.06 -15.38
N ILE A 277 5.56 13.85 -15.91
CA ILE A 277 4.75 14.76 -15.09
C ILE A 277 3.87 13.98 -14.10
N LEU A 278 3.21 12.90 -14.55
CA LEU A 278 2.38 12.08 -13.66
C LEU A 278 3.20 11.37 -12.57
N GLU A 279 4.41 10.90 -12.89
CA GLU A 279 5.32 10.32 -11.90
C GLU A 279 5.74 11.37 -10.85
N ARG A 280 6.07 12.60 -11.27
CA ARG A 280 6.34 13.69 -10.32
C ARG A 280 5.13 14.01 -9.43
N ALA A 281 3.93 14.03 -10.00
CA ALA A 281 2.71 14.22 -9.21
C ALA A 281 2.51 13.09 -8.19
N ALA A 282 2.85 11.85 -8.55
CA ALA A 282 2.79 10.72 -7.65
C ALA A 282 3.77 10.88 -6.47
N ASP A 283 4.99 11.34 -6.74
CA ASP A 283 6.00 11.59 -5.71
C ASP A 283 5.60 12.76 -4.79
N LEU A 284 5.01 13.83 -5.34
CA LEU A 284 4.46 14.94 -4.55
C LEU A 284 3.30 14.48 -3.65
N MET A 285 2.36 13.69 -4.17
CA MET A 285 1.25 13.14 -3.37
C MET A 285 1.74 12.19 -2.28
N GLU A 286 2.74 11.36 -2.57
CA GLU A 286 3.32 10.44 -1.59
C GLU A 286 4.07 11.19 -0.48
N ALA A 287 4.78 12.27 -0.81
CA ALA A 287 5.42 13.15 0.17
C ALA A 287 4.39 13.88 1.06
N GLU A 288 3.24 14.22 0.51
CA GLU A 288 2.12 14.90 1.19
C GLU A 288 1.10 13.94 1.81
N ILE A 289 1.44 12.66 2.00
CA ILE A 289 0.50 11.66 2.53
C ILE A 289 -0.15 12.07 3.85
N GLN A 290 0.61 12.67 4.78
CA GLN A 290 0.07 13.04 6.10
C GLN A 290 -0.92 14.24 6.02
N PRO A 291 -0.62 15.35 5.32
CA PRO A 291 -1.62 16.39 5.04
C PRO A 291 -2.85 15.89 4.29
N LEU A 292 -2.67 15.06 3.25
CA LEU A 292 -3.77 14.48 2.49
C LEU A 292 -4.67 13.60 3.37
N MET A 293 -4.08 12.80 4.27
CA MET A 293 -4.83 12.04 5.26
C MET A 293 -5.67 12.95 6.16
N GLY A 294 -5.12 14.07 6.61
CA GLY A 294 -5.86 15.04 7.45
C GLY A 294 -7.12 15.56 6.76
N LEU A 295 -7.02 15.91 5.47
CA LEU A 295 -8.17 16.30 4.66
C LEU A 295 -9.15 15.13 4.44
N LEU A 296 -8.69 13.95 4.05
CA LEU A 296 -9.56 12.78 3.81
C LEU A 296 -10.35 12.38 5.06
N VAL A 297 -9.72 12.44 6.23
CA VAL A 297 -10.38 12.12 7.51
C VAL A 297 -11.42 13.18 7.85
N ARG A 298 -11.07 14.47 7.76
CA ARG A 298 -11.95 15.56 8.19
C ARG A 298 -13.04 15.90 7.17
N GLU A 299 -12.75 15.89 5.88
CA GLU A 299 -13.70 16.22 4.82
C GLU A 299 -14.57 15.02 4.44
N ALA A 300 -13.97 13.85 4.23
CA ALA A 300 -14.66 12.67 3.72
C ALA A 300 -15.03 11.64 4.81
N GLY A 301 -14.69 11.89 6.08
CA GLY A 301 -15.00 11.00 7.19
C GLY A 301 -14.25 9.67 7.17
N LYS A 302 -13.09 9.61 6.50
CA LYS A 302 -12.30 8.38 6.34
C LYS A 302 -11.65 7.97 7.66
N THR A 303 -11.50 6.67 7.89
CA THR A 303 -10.58 6.15 8.91
C THR A 303 -9.13 6.34 8.46
N PHE A 304 -8.15 6.35 9.36
CA PHE A 304 -6.73 6.47 8.98
C PHE A 304 -6.28 5.36 8.03
N ALA A 305 -6.68 4.11 8.27
CA ALA A 305 -6.35 3.01 7.37
C ALA A 305 -6.92 3.22 5.95
N ASN A 306 -8.16 3.71 5.84
CA ASN A 306 -8.74 4.01 4.54
C ASN A 306 -8.13 5.25 3.88
N ALA A 307 -7.74 6.26 4.65
CA ALA A 307 -7.07 7.45 4.12
C ALA A 307 -5.68 7.09 3.57
N ILE A 308 -4.90 6.24 4.25
CA ILE A 308 -3.63 5.71 3.75
C ILE A 308 -3.85 4.95 2.45
N ALA A 309 -4.81 4.02 2.44
CA ALA A 309 -5.12 3.22 1.26
C ALA A 309 -5.54 4.09 0.06
N GLU A 310 -6.30 5.15 0.32
CA GLU A 310 -6.78 6.03 -0.74
C GLU A 310 -5.69 6.93 -1.33
N VAL A 311 -4.79 7.49 -0.51
CA VAL A 311 -3.61 8.22 -1.02
C VAL A 311 -2.75 7.27 -1.85
N ARG A 312 -2.52 6.05 -1.36
CA ARG A 312 -1.77 5.01 -2.07
C ARG A 312 -2.40 4.68 -3.43
N GLU A 313 -3.71 4.50 -3.48
CA GLU A 313 -4.42 4.22 -4.72
C GLU A 313 -4.30 5.37 -5.73
N ALA A 314 -4.36 6.63 -5.28
CA ALA A 314 -4.13 7.79 -6.14
C ALA A 314 -2.70 7.82 -6.72
N VAL A 315 -1.69 7.55 -5.89
CA VAL A 315 -0.27 7.44 -6.29
C VAL A 315 -0.09 6.28 -7.28
N ASP A 316 -0.73 5.14 -7.03
CA ASP A 316 -0.66 3.97 -7.90
C ASP A 316 -1.32 4.24 -9.26
N PHE A 317 -2.46 4.94 -9.33
CA PHE A 317 -3.06 5.35 -10.60
C PHE A 317 -2.12 6.25 -11.41
N LEU A 318 -1.49 7.23 -10.77
CA LEU A 318 -0.56 8.14 -11.45
C LEU A 318 0.63 7.38 -12.04
N ARG A 319 1.26 6.52 -11.24
CA ARG A 319 2.40 5.70 -11.69
C ARG A 319 1.98 4.68 -12.75
N TYR A 320 0.83 4.03 -12.58
CA TYR A 320 0.32 3.05 -13.52
C TYR A 320 0.05 3.69 -14.89
N TYR A 321 -0.71 4.78 -14.94
CA TYR A 321 -1.02 5.44 -16.22
C TYR A 321 0.19 6.14 -16.85
N ALA A 322 1.18 6.56 -16.06
CA ALA A 322 2.46 7.02 -16.59
C ALA A 322 3.17 5.91 -17.39
N VAL A 323 3.24 4.70 -16.83
CA VAL A 323 3.83 3.54 -17.52
C VAL A 323 3.06 3.19 -18.79
N GLN A 324 1.73 3.13 -18.72
CA GLN A 324 0.90 2.84 -19.90
C GLN A 324 1.13 3.88 -21.01
N ALA A 325 1.16 5.18 -20.66
CA ALA A 325 1.42 6.24 -21.61
C ALA A 325 2.83 6.13 -22.23
N ARG A 326 3.85 5.82 -21.42
CA ARG A 326 5.23 5.67 -21.89
C ARG A 326 5.37 4.50 -22.87
N ASN A 327 4.71 3.39 -22.59
CA ASN A 327 4.92 2.14 -23.33
C ASN A 327 4.03 2.02 -24.56
N ASP A 328 2.77 2.46 -24.48
CA ASP A 328 1.76 2.12 -25.47
C ASP A 328 1.38 3.31 -26.38
N PHE A 329 1.70 4.54 -25.98
CA PHE A 329 1.22 5.73 -26.68
C PHE A 329 2.32 6.38 -27.54
N THR A 330 1.90 6.89 -28.69
CA THR A 330 2.69 7.76 -29.57
C THR A 330 1.76 8.88 -30.05
N ASN A 331 2.30 10.09 -30.25
CA ASN A 331 1.46 11.23 -30.65
C ASN A 331 0.79 11.02 -32.03
N ASP A 332 1.42 10.25 -32.92
CA ASP A 332 0.89 9.96 -34.25
C ASP A 332 -0.11 8.78 -34.26
N GLY A 333 0.11 7.77 -33.41
CA GLY A 333 -0.70 6.55 -33.36
C GLY A 333 -1.93 6.65 -32.45
N HIS A 334 -1.88 7.52 -31.43
CA HIS A 334 -2.92 7.66 -30.41
C HIS A 334 -3.30 9.13 -30.25
N ARG A 335 -4.28 9.57 -31.04
CA ARG A 335 -4.76 10.95 -30.99
C ARG A 335 -5.73 11.13 -29.81
N PRO A 336 -5.55 12.18 -28.98
CA PRO A 336 -6.51 12.51 -27.93
C PRO A 336 -7.88 12.87 -28.53
N LEU A 337 -8.91 12.74 -27.71
CA LEU A 337 -10.28 13.09 -28.04
C LEU A 337 -10.47 14.61 -28.15
N GLY A 338 -9.81 15.36 -27.26
CA GLY A 338 -10.07 16.77 -27.01
C GLY A 338 -10.40 16.99 -25.52
N PRO A 339 -11.10 18.08 -25.12
CA PRO A 339 -11.49 18.29 -23.74
C PRO A 339 -12.31 17.13 -23.16
N VAL A 340 -11.85 16.55 -22.07
CA VAL A 340 -12.51 15.47 -21.34
C VAL A 340 -13.01 15.98 -20.01
N VAL A 341 -14.27 15.71 -19.70
CA VAL A 341 -14.87 16.03 -18.40
C VAL A 341 -14.72 14.83 -17.47
N CYS A 342 -14.11 15.04 -16.31
CA CYS A 342 -13.96 14.03 -15.26
C CYS A 342 -14.87 14.38 -14.09
N ILE A 343 -15.95 13.60 -13.91
CA ILE A 343 -16.89 13.74 -12.78
C ILE A 343 -16.64 12.58 -11.82
N SER A 344 -16.19 12.93 -10.61
CA SER A 344 -15.75 11.97 -9.59
C SER A 344 -16.69 11.94 -8.38
N PRO A 345 -16.74 10.82 -7.64
CA PRO A 345 -17.64 10.64 -6.51
C PRO A 345 -16.99 11.10 -5.20
N TRP A 346 -17.82 11.24 -4.17
CA TRP A 346 -17.37 11.67 -2.82
C TRP A 346 -16.77 10.54 -1.99
N ASN A 347 -16.98 9.26 -2.35
CA ASN A 347 -16.59 8.11 -1.54
C ASN A 347 -15.12 7.68 -1.75
N PHE A 348 -14.50 8.07 -2.87
CA PHE A 348 -13.06 7.99 -3.11
C PHE A 348 -12.60 9.32 -3.73
N PRO A 349 -12.67 10.41 -2.96
CA PRO A 349 -12.56 11.76 -3.48
C PRO A 349 -11.14 12.14 -3.91
N LEU A 350 -10.12 11.36 -3.56
CA LEU A 350 -8.75 11.50 -4.05
C LEU A 350 -8.40 10.43 -5.08
N ALA A 351 -8.65 9.15 -4.79
CA ALA A 351 -8.20 8.05 -5.65
C ALA A 351 -8.90 8.02 -7.01
N ILE A 352 -10.23 7.97 -7.03
CA ILE A 352 -11.00 7.93 -8.30
C ILE A 352 -10.89 9.26 -9.04
N PHE A 353 -10.87 10.38 -8.30
CA PHE A 353 -10.59 11.70 -8.86
C PHE A 353 -9.27 11.70 -9.65
N SER A 354 -8.17 11.33 -8.99
CA SER A 354 -6.84 11.30 -9.59
C SER A 354 -6.74 10.25 -10.70
N GLY A 355 -7.38 9.09 -10.56
CA GLY A 355 -7.39 8.05 -11.59
C GLY A 355 -8.01 8.49 -12.90
N GLN A 356 -9.21 9.08 -12.86
CA GLN A 356 -9.87 9.62 -14.04
C GLN A 356 -9.04 10.74 -14.69
N VAL A 357 -8.58 11.70 -13.88
CA VAL A 357 -7.79 12.85 -14.34
C VAL A 357 -6.47 12.39 -14.96
N ALA A 358 -5.74 11.50 -14.30
CA ALA A 358 -4.45 10.99 -14.75
C ALA A 358 -4.57 10.22 -16.06
N ALA A 359 -5.58 9.35 -16.21
CA ALA A 359 -5.81 8.60 -17.45
C ALA A 359 -6.08 9.54 -18.64
N ALA A 360 -6.95 10.55 -18.46
CA ALA A 360 -7.25 11.51 -19.51
C ALA A 360 -6.03 12.35 -19.90
N LEU A 361 -5.26 12.84 -18.90
CA LEU A 361 -4.03 13.60 -19.11
C LEU A 361 -2.94 12.76 -19.81
N ALA A 362 -2.72 11.52 -19.36
CA ALA A 362 -1.81 10.54 -19.95
C ALA A 362 -2.09 10.35 -21.44
N ALA A 363 -3.38 10.24 -21.79
CA ALA A 363 -3.85 10.10 -23.16
C ALA A 363 -3.78 11.40 -24.00
N GLY A 364 -3.29 12.51 -23.44
CA GLY A 364 -3.08 13.78 -24.13
C GLY A 364 -4.32 14.69 -24.19
N ASN A 365 -5.34 14.41 -23.37
CA ASN A 365 -6.56 15.22 -23.31
C ASN A 365 -6.41 16.33 -22.25
N PRO A 366 -6.83 17.58 -22.53
CA PRO A 366 -7.10 18.54 -21.46
C PRO A 366 -8.33 18.10 -20.66
N VAL A 367 -8.31 18.34 -19.35
CA VAL A 367 -9.27 17.84 -18.37
C VAL A 367 -10.01 18.97 -17.67
N LEU A 368 -11.33 18.83 -17.62
CA LEU A 368 -12.25 19.64 -16.84
C LEU A 368 -12.71 18.79 -15.65
N ALA A 369 -12.07 18.97 -14.50
CA ALA A 369 -12.28 18.15 -13.32
C ALA A 369 -13.40 18.71 -12.44
N LYS A 370 -14.51 17.98 -12.34
CA LYS A 370 -15.66 18.32 -11.50
C LYS A 370 -15.73 17.33 -10.32
N PRO A 371 -15.29 17.72 -9.11
CA PRO A 371 -15.42 16.85 -7.94
C PRO A 371 -16.86 16.78 -7.42
N ALA A 372 -17.14 15.78 -6.58
CA ALA A 372 -18.37 15.75 -5.81
C ALA A 372 -18.46 16.96 -4.87
N GLU A 373 -19.69 17.41 -4.59
CA GLU A 373 -19.96 18.61 -3.80
C GLU A 373 -19.58 18.45 -2.32
N GLN A 374 -19.53 17.21 -1.85
CA GLN A 374 -19.20 16.84 -0.48
C GLN A 374 -17.69 16.90 -0.21
N THR A 375 -16.85 16.78 -1.23
CA THR A 375 -15.39 16.63 -1.08
C THR A 375 -14.57 17.50 -2.04
N PRO A 376 -14.83 18.83 -2.14
CA PRO A 376 -14.13 19.71 -3.07
C PRO A 376 -12.70 20.07 -2.63
N LEU A 377 -12.37 20.07 -1.33
CA LEU A 377 -11.08 20.53 -0.80
C LEU A 377 -9.96 19.56 -1.15
N ILE A 378 -10.16 18.26 -0.95
CA ILE A 378 -9.18 17.23 -1.31
C ILE A 378 -8.92 17.20 -2.83
N ALA A 379 -9.97 17.39 -3.64
CA ALA A 379 -9.84 17.52 -5.09
C ALA A 379 -9.03 18.77 -5.48
N ALA A 380 -9.26 19.90 -4.81
CA ALA A 380 -8.48 21.11 -5.02
C ALA A 380 -7.00 20.90 -4.65
N GLN A 381 -6.72 20.18 -3.56
CA GLN A 381 -5.35 19.85 -3.19
C GLN A 381 -4.69 18.91 -4.21
N ALA A 382 -5.42 17.93 -4.73
CA ALA A 382 -4.92 17.06 -5.80
C ALA A 382 -4.56 17.85 -7.07
N VAL A 383 -5.41 18.80 -7.48
CA VAL A 383 -5.13 19.67 -8.64
C VAL A 383 -3.91 20.55 -8.39
N ARG A 384 -3.72 21.12 -7.19
CA ARG A 384 -2.52 21.88 -6.86
C ARG A 384 -1.25 21.07 -7.07
N LEU A 385 -1.22 19.83 -6.56
CA LEU A 385 -0.07 18.93 -6.69
C LEU A 385 0.19 18.53 -8.15
N LEU A 386 -0.87 18.32 -8.94
CA LEU A 386 -0.76 18.04 -10.38
C LEU A 386 -0.23 19.25 -11.18
N LEU A 387 -0.67 20.46 -10.85
CA LEU A 387 -0.14 21.69 -11.45
C LEU A 387 1.32 21.92 -11.06
N GLU A 388 1.66 21.71 -9.78
CA GLU A 388 3.03 21.79 -9.26
C GLU A 388 3.96 20.78 -9.96
N ALA A 389 3.48 19.58 -10.27
CA ALA A 389 4.23 18.59 -11.04
C ALA A 389 4.54 19.01 -12.49
N GLY A 390 3.83 20.02 -13.00
CA GLY A 390 4.05 20.61 -14.32
C GLY A 390 2.91 20.42 -15.31
N ILE A 391 1.71 20.02 -14.88
CA ILE A 391 0.53 20.09 -15.75
C ILE A 391 0.17 21.56 -15.98
N PRO A 392 0.03 22.04 -17.23
CA PRO A 392 -0.34 23.44 -17.46
C PRO A 392 -1.77 23.76 -16.97
N GLU A 393 -1.98 24.98 -16.46
CA GLU A 393 -3.28 25.39 -15.88
C GLU A 393 -4.45 25.30 -16.89
N GLY A 394 -4.23 25.60 -18.17
CA GLY A 394 -5.26 25.43 -19.20
C GLY A 394 -5.54 23.97 -19.56
N VAL A 395 -4.65 23.05 -19.19
CA VAL A 395 -4.77 21.61 -19.47
C VAL A 395 -5.50 20.89 -18.35
N LEU A 396 -5.31 21.25 -17.08
CA LEU A 396 -6.07 20.70 -15.96
C LEU A 396 -6.75 21.83 -15.20
N GLN A 397 -8.07 21.82 -15.20
CA GLN A 397 -8.88 22.84 -14.56
C GLN A 397 -9.87 22.23 -13.58
N LEU A 398 -10.02 22.85 -12.41
CA LEU A 398 -10.96 22.43 -11.36
C LEU A 398 -12.24 23.27 -11.43
N LEU A 399 -13.38 22.61 -11.46
CA LEU A 399 -14.71 23.25 -11.40
C LEU A 399 -15.54 22.64 -10.27
N PRO A 400 -15.37 23.08 -9.00
CA PRO A 400 -16.26 22.68 -7.92
C PRO A 400 -17.68 23.19 -8.19
N GLY A 401 -18.72 22.46 -7.82
CA GLY A 401 -20.10 22.97 -7.91
C GLY A 401 -21.15 21.89 -8.08
N ARG A 402 -22.42 22.29 -8.24
CA ARG A 402 -23.54 21.35 -8.32
C ARG A 402 -23.54 20.49 -9.59
N GLY A 403 -23.99 19.24 -9.45
CA GLY A 403 -24.20 18.34 -10.59
C GLY A 403 -25.20 18.90 -11.60
N GLU A 404 -26.31 19.50 -11.14
CA GLU A 404 -27.37 20.00 -12.03
C GLU A 404 -26.98 21.27 -12.80
N THR A 405 -25.95 21.99 -12.36
CA THR A 405 -25.50 23.25 -12.99
C THR A 405 -24.14 23.07 -13.66
N VAL A 406 -23.07 22.89 -12.89
CA VAL A 406 -21.69 22.78 -13.39
C VAL A 406 -21.51 21.47 -14.16
N GLY A 407 -21.93 20.35 -13.57
CA GLY A 407 -21.81 19.03 -14.21
C GLY A 407 -22.60 18.94 -15.52
N ALA A 408 -23.86 19.36 -15.49
CA ALA A 408 -24.73 19.40 -16.66
C ALA A 408 -24.23 20.39 -17.73
N GLY A 409 -23.74 21.57 -17.33
CA GLY A 409 -23.19 22.57 -18.26
C GLY A 409 -21.94 22.06 -18.98
N LEU A 410 -21.02 21.42 -18.26
CA LEU A 410 -19.83 20.79 -18.83
C LEU A 410 -20.22 19.68 -19.80
N VAL A 411 -21.08 18.75 -19.37
CA VAL A 411 -21.44 17.59 -20.19
C VAL A 411 -22.30 18.01 -21.38
N GLY A 412 -23.13 19.03 -21.28
CA GLY A 412 -24.01 19.48 -22.37
C GLY A 412 -23.27 20.19 -23.52
N ASP A 413 -22.05 20.66 -23.31
CA ASP A 413 -21.34 21.48 -24.28
C ASP A 413 -20.71 20.67 -25.43
N GLU A 414 -21.00 21.04 -26.69
CA GLU A 414 -20.53 20.34 -27.88
C GLU A 414 -19.01 20.26 -28.03
N ARG A 415 -18.27 21.18 -27.40
CA ARG A 415 -16.80 21.23 -27.44
C ARG A 415 -16.15 20.13 -26.58
N VAL A 416 -16.87 19.58 -25.60
CA VAL A 416 -16.42 18.42 -24.81
C VAL A 416 -16.45 17.16 -25.68
N LYS A 417 -15.34 16.41 -25.66
CA LYS A 417 -15.09 15.25 -26.53
C LYS A 417 -14.96 13.92 -25.80
N GLY A 418 -15.10 13.90 -24.48
CA GLY A 418 -15.24 12.67 -23.70
C GLY A 418 -15.74 12.96 -22.29
N VAL A 419 -16.36 11.96 -21.67
CA VAL A 419 -16.83 12.03 -20.29
C VAL A 419 -16.36 10.80 -19.53
N MET A 420 -15.70 11.02 -18.41
CA MET A 420 -15.39 9.99 -17.42
C MET A 420 -16.24 10.27 -16.19
N PHE A 421 -17.09 9.33 -15.83
CA PHE A 421 -18.02 9.44 -14.72
C PHE A 421 -17.90 8.24 -13.80
N THR A 422 -17.85 8.51 -12.49
CA THR A 422 -18.08 7.49 -11.48
C THR A 422 -19.10 7.99 -10.48
N GLY A 423 -20.18 7.23 -10.28
CA GLY A 423 -21.29 7.63 -9.41
C GLY A 423 -22.52 6.75 -9.56
N SER A 424 -23.72 7.31 -9.32
CA SER A 424 -24.95 6.52 -9.38
C SER A 424 -25.36 6.15 -10.81
N THR A 425 -26.02 4.99 -10.95
CA THR A 425 -26.53 4.53 -12.24
C THR A 425 -27.59 5.48 -12.81
N GLU A 426 -28.36 6.13 -11.95
CA GLU A 426 -29.36 7.15 -12.34
C GLU A 426 -28.69 8.32 -13.05
N VAL A 427 -27.64 8.89 -12.47
CA VAL A 427 -26.90 10.02 -13.06
C VAL A 427 -26.17 9.57 -14.32
N ALA A 428 -25.52 8.39 -14.31
CA ALA A 428 -24.87 7.85 -15.51
C ALA A 428 -25.83 7.74 -16.70
N ARG A 429 -27.09 7.32 -16.48
CA ARG A 429 -28.11 7.27 -17.54
C ARG A 429 -28.52 8.65 -18.04
N LEU A 430 -28.56 9.66 -17.18
CA LEU A 430 -28.80 11.05 -17.59
C LEU A 430 -27.65 11.55 -18.46
N LEU A 431 -26.40 11.30 -18.05
CA LEU A 431 -25.21 11.66 -18.82
C LEU A 431 -25.18 10.94 -20.17
N GLN A 432 -25.49 9.64 -20.20
CA GLN A 432 -25.60 8.85 -21.43
C GLN A 432 -26.61 9.48 -22.40
N ARG A 433 -27.78 9.89 -21.92
CA ARG A 433 -28.78 10.58 -22.76
C ARG A 433 -28.30 11.94 -23.25
N ASN A 434 -27.57 12.69 -22.42
CA ASN A 434 -27.03 14.00 -22.80
C ASN A 434 -25.94 13.91 -23.88
N VAL A 435 -25.10 12.86 -23.85
CA VAL A 435 -24.09 12.64 -24.89
C VAL A 435 -24.65 11.92 -26.12
N ALA A 436 -25.80 11.24 -25.98
CA ALA A 436 -26.44 10.56 -27.11
C ALA A 436 -26.84 11.56 -28.20
N GLY A 437 -26.49 11.25 -29.45
CA GLY A 437 -26.76 12.11 -30.60
C GLY A 437 -25.69 13.17 -30.87
N ARG A 438 -24.74 13.37 -29.95
CA ARG A 438 -23.55 14.20 -30.21
C ARG A 438 -22.48 13.37 -30.89
N LEU A 439 -21.88 13.95 -31.92
CA LEU A 439 -20.81 13.34 -32.70
C LEU A 439 -19.57 14.22 -32.71
N ASP A 440 -18.40 13.59 -32.81
CA ASP A 440 -17.15 14.29 -33.08
C ASP A 440 -17.08 14.77 -34.55
N SER A 441 -15.99 15.43 -34.92
CA SER A 441 -15.77 15.94 -36.28
C SER A 441 -15.68 14.84 -37.35
N GLN A 442 -15.55 13.57 -36.96
CA GLN A 442 -15.55 12.40 -37.83
C GLN A 442 -16.89 11.65 -37.81
N GLY A 443 -17.92 12.20 -37.15
CA GLY A 443 -19.23 11.56 -37.05
C GLY A 443 -19.28 10.38 -36.06
N ARG A 444 -18.34 10.29 -35.12
CA ARG A 444 -18.28 9.20 -34.12
C ARG A 444 -18.92 9.64 -32.80
N PRO A 445 -19.56 8.73 -32.04
CA PRO A 445 -20.14 9.06 -30.74
C PRO A 445 -19.12 9.60 -29.75
N ILE A 446 -19.54 10.55 -28.90
CA ILE A 446 -18.72 11.02 -27.77
C ILE A 446 -18.54 9.89 -26.75
N PRO A 447 -17.30 9.48 -26.42
CA PRO A 447 -17.07 8.41 -25.45
C PRO A 447 -17.55 8.79 -24.05
N LEU A 448 -18.23 7.85 -23.40
CA LEU A 448 -18.61 7.89 -21.98
C LEU A 448 -18.06 6.65 -21.30
N ILE A 449 -17.19 6.85 -20.32
CA ILE A 449 -16.77 5.82 -19.37
C ILE A 449 -17.59 6.05 -18.10
N ALA A 450 -18.46 5.11 -17.75
CA ALA A 450 -19.36 5.23 -16.62
C ALA A 450 -19.24 4.03 -15.69
N GLU A 451 -18.49 4.21 -14.59
CA GLU A 451 -18.43 3.25 -13.49
C GLU A 451 -19.57 3.56 -12.51
N THR A 452 -20.39 2.56 -12.18
CA THR A 452 -21.58 2.78 -11.33
C THR A 452 -21.67 1.78 -10.17
N GLY A 453 -22.74 1.85 -9.39
CA GLY A 453 -22.92 0.99 -8.24
C GLY A 453 -23.00 -0.50 -8.57
N GLY A 454 -22.82 -1.33 -7.54
CA GLY A 454 -22.97 -2.79 -7.62
C GLY A 454 -23.86 -3.31 -6.49
N GLN A 455 -24.48 -4.46 -6.72
CA GLN A 455 -25.12 -5.25 -5.66
C GLN A 455 -24.23 -6.44 -5.36
N ASN A 456 -23.20 -6.19 -4.55
CA ASN A 456 -22.12 -7.14 -4.32
C ASN A 456 -22.58 -8.28 -3.40
N ALA A 457 -22.35 -9.52 -3.78
CA ALA A 457 -22.66 -10.71 -2.99
C ALA A 457 -21.39 -11.50 -2.67
N MET A 458 -21.33 -12.08 -1.46
CA MET A 458 -20.32 -13.05 -1.05
C MET A 458 -21.06 -14.34 -0.68
N ILE A 459 -20.72 -15.45 -1.34
CA ILE A 459 -21.31 -16.77 -1.04
C ILE A 459 -20.32 -17.51 -0.16
N VAL A 460 -20.83 -18.03 0.96
CA VAL A 460 -20.07 -18.84 1.91
C VAL A 460 -20.73 -20.22 1.94
N ASP A 461 -19.96 -21.26 1.68
CA ASP A 461 -20.41 -22.64 1.79
C ASP A 461 -19.89 -23.29 3.09
N SER A 462 -20.24 -24.55 3.31
CA SER A 462 -19.86 -25.29 4.51
C SER A 462 -18.36 -25.61 4.63
N SER A 463 -17.56 -25.35 3.60
CA SER A 463 -16.11 -25.58 3.60
C SER A 463 -15.31 -24.36 4.04
N ALA A 464 -15.95 -23.19 4.13
CA ALA A 464 -15.30 -21.97 4.59
C ALA A 464 -14.93 -22.06 6.09
N LEU A 465 -13.78 -21.49 6.44
CA LEU A 465 -13.45 -21.19 7.82
C LEU A 465 -14.26 -19.95 8.26
N THR A 466 -14.82 -19.98 9.47
CA THR A 466 -15.75 -18.93 9.91
C THR A 466 -15.04 -17.63 10.30
N GLU A 467 -13.85 -17.75 10.88
CA GLU A 467 -12.89 -16.66 11.11
C GLU A 467 -12.26 -16.17 9.80
#